data_AF-A0A1H4QM78-F1
#
_entry.id   AF-A0A1H4QM78-F1
#
_cell.length_a   1.000
_cell.length_b   1.000
_cell.length_c   1.000
_cell.angle_alpha   90.00
_cell.angle_beta   90.00
_cell.angle_gamma   90.00
#
_symmetry.space_group_name_H-M   'P 1'
#
loop_
_entity.id
_entity.type
_entity.pdbx_description
1 polymer ?
#
loop_
_entity_poly.entity_id
_entity_poly.type
_entity_poly.pdbx_seq_one_letter_code
_entity_poly.pdbx_strand_id
1 'polypeptide(L)'
;MEFRIEKDTMGNVEVPKDKYWGAQTERSRNNFKIGPSASMPLDIVYGFAYLKKSAAYANCELGVLAAEKRDLIAQVCDEILEGKHDDQFPLVIWQTGSGTQSNMNVNEVVANRAHEIAGKVIGEGEKTIQPNDDVNKSQSSNDTFPTGMHIAAYKKIVELTIPGVTQLRDTLHKKSKEFKDVVKIGRTHLMDATPLTLGQEFSGYVSQLDHGLKALNNTLAHLSELALGGTAVGTGLNTPEGYDVLVAQYIADFTGLPFITAENKFEALAAHDAIVESHGALKQLAVSLNKIANDIRMMASGPRSGIGEIIIPANEPGSSIMPGKVNPTQCEAMTMVCAQVMGNDVAVSVGGTQGHYELNVFKPMMAANILQSAQLIGDACVSFEEHCAAGIEPNHGVIKELLNNSLMLVTALNTKIGYYKAAEIANTAHKNGTTLKEEAVNLGYVSAEDYDEWVKPENMVGSLKN
;
A
#
# COMPACT_ATOMS: atom_id res chain seq x y z
N MET A 1 12.05 -0.85 39.88
CA MET A 1 12.45 -0.07 38.69
C MET A 1 13.18 1.15 39.23
N GLU A 2 14.40 1.41 38.78
CA GLU A 2 15.12 2.64 39.16
C GLU A 2 14.68 3.79 38.23
N PHE A 3 14.55 4.99 38.78
CA PHE A 3 14.14 6.18 38.05
C PHE A 3 15.20 7.27 38.15
N ARG A 4 15.26 8.12 37.13
CA ARG A 4 15.94 9.42 37.18
C ARG A 4 14.90 10.54 37.12
N ILE A 5 15.23 11.68 37.71
CA ILE A 5 14.38 12.86 37.66
C ILE A 5 14.78 13.69 36.43
N GLU A 6 13.86 13.85 35.50
CA GLU A 6 13.97 14.84 34.42
C GLU A 6 13.01 15.99 34.69
N LYS A 7 13.28 17.15 34.07
CA LYS A 7 12.50 18.37 34.25
C LYS A 7 12.16 18.99 32.90
N ASP A 8 10.90 19.38 32.74
CA ASP A 8 10.44 20.26 31.69
C ASP A 8 9.81 21.53 32.30
N THR A 9 9.16 22.34 31.46
CA THR A 9 8.50 23.57 31.89
C THR A 9 7.33 23.34 32.84
N MET A 10 6.80 22.11 32.93
CA MET A 10 5.73 21.73 33.86
C MET A 10 6.25 21.14 35.18
N GLY A 11 7.57 21.02 35.33
CA GLY A 11 8.23 20.54 36.55
C GLY A 11 8.89 19.17 36.38
N ASN A 12 9.08 18.47 37.50
CA ASN A 12 9.79 17.20 37.53
C ASN A 12 8.90 16.03 37.08
N VAL A 13 9.53 14.97 36.55
CA VAL A 13 8.91 13.68 36.25
C VAL A 13 9.93 12.54 36.43
N GLU A 14 9.45 11.41 36.93
CA GLU A 14 10.26 10.20 37.11
C GLU A 14 10.32 9.40 35.81
N VAL A 15 11.50 9.28 35.23
CA VAL A 15 11.74 8.54 33.98
C VAL A 15 12.55 7.27 34.29
N PRO A 16 12.22 6.09 33.73
CA PRO A 16 13.04 4.89 33.93
C PRO A 16 14.52 5.13 33.57
N LYS A 17 15.42 4.70 34.45
CA LYS A 17 16.86 5.03 34.36
C LYS A 17 17.53 4.45 33.11
N ASP A 18 17.02 3.33 32.60
CA ASP A 18 17.52 2.58 31.44
C ASP A 18 17.03 3.11 30.08
N LYS A 19 16.32 4.25 30.06
CA LYS A 19 15.64 4.76 28.86
C LYS A 19 16.15 6.12 28.42
N TYR A 20 16.30 6.32 27.11
CA TYR A 20 16.84 7.55 26.54
C TYR A 20 15.83 8.69 26.43
N TRP A 21 14.52 8.41 26.37
CA TRP A 21 13.52 9.47 26.33
C TRP A 21 13.50 10.31 27.61
N GLY A 22 12.98 11.54 27.54
CA GLY A 22 13.01 12.51 28.64
C GLY A 22 11.64 12.81 29.23
N ALA A 23 11.52 14.00 29.79
CA ALA A 23 10.35 14.40 30.55
C ALA A 23 9.06 14.47 29.70
N GLN A 24 9.13 15.01 28.48
CA GLN A 24 7.93 15.20 27.65
C GLN A 24 7.39 13.87 27.15
N THR A 25 8.28 12.94 26.78
CA THR A 25 7.87 11.58 26.41
C THR A 25 7.21 10.87 27.57
N GLU A 26 7.79 10.95 28.77
CA GLU A 26 7.22 10.30 29.96
C GLU A 26 5.86 10.88 30.33
N ARG A 27 5.67 12.20 30.21
CA ARG A 27 4.34 12.82 30.37
C ARG A 27 3.36 12.34 29.31
N SER A 28 3.77 12.27 28.04
CA SER A 28 2.91 11.80 26.96
C SER A 28 2.45 10.35 27.19
N ARG A 29 3.37 9.43 27.53
CA ARG A 29 3.05 8.05 27.89
C ARG A 29 1.99 7.97 29.00
N ASN A 30 2.07 8.86 29.98
CA ASN A 30 1.15 8.88 31.11
C ASN A 30 -0.20 9.50 30.79
N ASN A 31 -0.26 10.47 29.86
CA ASN A 31 -1.48 11.20 29.50
C ASN A 31 -2.27 10.52 28.36
N PHE A 32 -1.62 9.84 27.42
CA PHE A 32 -2.23 9.27 26.23
C PHE A 32 -2.22 7.73 26.27
N LYS A 33 -3.04 7.16 27.16
CA LYS A 33 -3.19 5.71 27.33
C LYS A 33 -4.32 5.14 26.46
N ILE A 34 -4.22 5.35 25.16
CA ILE A 34 -5.25 4.99 24.19
C ILE A 34 -4.64 4.01 23.17
N GLY A 35 -5.32 2.89 22.93
CA GLY A 35 -4.84 1.85 22.01
C GLY A 35 -3.62 1.07 22.53
N PRO A 36 -2.99 0.25 21.68
CA PRO A 36 -1.77 -0.47 22.04
C PRO A 36 -0.62 0.50 22.37
N SER A 37 0.15 0.18 23.41
CA SER A 37 1.38 0.89 23.76
C SER A 37 2.38 0.86 22.61
N ALA A 38 3.18 1.92 22.45
CA ALA A 38 4.18 2.02 21.38
C ALA A 38 3.59 1.79 19.97
N SER A 39 2.36 2.26 19.73
CA SER A 39 1.67 2.08 18.46
C SER A 39 2.09 3.07 17.37
N MET A 40 2.82 4.14 17.70
CA MET A 40 3.37 5.02 16.67
C MET A 40 4.28 4.21 15.74
N PRO A 41 4.05 4.20 14.42
CA PRO A 41 4.87 3.40 13.51
C PRO A 41 6.35 3.81 13.58
N LEU A 42 7.24 2.82 13.67
CA LEU A 42 8.69 3.06 13.64
C LEU A 42 9.16 3.70 12.33
N ASP A 43 8.46 3.47 11.21
CA ASP A 43 8.73 4.17 9.96
C ASP A 43 8.70 5.71 10.12
N ILE A 44 7.82 6.24 10.99
CA ILE A 44 7.77 7.68 11.30
C ILE A 44 8.99 8.09 12.11
N VAL A 45 9.42 7.28 13.07
CA VAL A 45 10.64 7.50 13.85
C VAL A 45 11.88 7.52 12.93
N TYR A 46 11.96 6.61 11.97
CA TYR A 46 13.03 6.61 10.98
C TYR A 46 12.97 7.84 10.05
N GLY A 47 11.77 8.27 9.66
CA GLY A 47 11.57 9.55 8.97
C GLY A 47 12.09 10.74 9.79
N PHE A 48 11.84 10.74 11.10
CA PHE A 48 12.45 11.71 12.01
C PHE A 48 13.98 11.59 12.07
N ALA A 49 14.55 10.39 12.11
CA ALA A 49 16.01 10.25 12.15
C ALA A 49 16.69 10.84 10.90
N TYR A 50 16.14 10.60 9.70
CA TYR A 50 16.62 11.25 8.48
C TYR A 50 16.51 12.77 8.57
N LEU A 51 15.38 13.30 9.02
CA LEU A 51 15.18 14.76 9.07
C LEU A 51 16.07 15.42 10.13
N LYS A 52 16.28 14.80 11.30
CA LYS A 52 17.14 15.35 12.36
C LYS A 52 18.61 15.33 11.97
N LYS A 53 19.07 14.26 11.33
CA LYS A 53 20.41 14.20 10.72
C LYS A 53 20.57 15.32 9.70
N SER A 54 19.65 15.45 8.76
CA SER A 54 19.70 16.46 7.70
C SER A 54 19.68 17.89 8.26
N ALA A 55 18.82 18.16 9.24
CA ALA A 55 18.74 19.45 9.90
C ALA A 55 20.04 19.81 10.63
N ALA A 56 20.73 18.84 11.24
CA ALA A 56 22.01 19.09 11.88
C ALA A 56 23.11 19.46 10.86
N TYR A 57 23.13 18.81 9.70
CA TYR A 57 24.06 19.16 8.60
C TYR A 57 23.76 20.54 8.02
N ALA A 58 22.50 20.82 7.67
CA ALA A 58 22.08 22.12 7.13
C ALA A 58 22.38 23.27 8.11
N ASN A 59 22.06 23.10 9.39
CA ASN A 59 22.35 24.11 10.41
C ASN A 59 23.86 24.33 10.62
N CYS A 60 24.66 23.28 10.50
CA CYS A 60 26.12 23.39 10.59
C CYS A 60 26.70 24.15 9.40
N GLU A 61 26.23 23.85 8.19
CA GLU A 61 26.67 24.52 6.97
C GLU A 61 26.27 26.01 6.95
N LEU A 62 25.08 26.32 7.48
CA LEU A 62 24.60 27.69 7.63
C LEU A 62 25.16 28.42 8.87
N GLY A 63 26.09 27.79 9.59
CA GLY A 63 26.86 28.41 10.68
C GLY A 63 26.10 28.62 11.99
N VAL A 64 24.92 28.00 12.17
CA VAL A 64 24.10 28.13 13.38
C VAL A 64 24.19 26.93 14.32
N LEU A 65 24.91 25.88 13.95
CA LEU A 65 25.22 24.71 14.80
C LEU A 65 26.70 24.35 14.72
N ALA A 66 27.31 24.04 15.86
CA ALA A 66 28.71 23.60 15.91
C ALA A 66 28.89 22.20 15.31
N ALA A 67 30.05 21.96 14.68
CA ALA A 67 30.35 20.70 13.99
C ALA A 67 30.33 19.49 14.94
N GLU A 68 30.79 19.65 16.17
CA GLU A 68 30.82 18.58 17.17
C GLU A 68 29.40 18.14 17.57
N LYS A 69 28.46 19.10 17.63
CA LYS A 69 27.05 18.80 17.90
C LYS A 69 26.39 18.12 16.70
N ARG A 70 26.70 18.58 15.48
CA ARG A 70 26.25 17.93 14.24
C ARG A 70 26.67 16.46 14.23
N ASP A 71 27.94 16.16 14.49
CA ASP A 71 28.48 14.81 14.41
C ASP A 71 27.82 13.85 15.41
N LEU A 72 27.62 14.32 16.64
CA LEU A 72 26.90 13.55 17.66
C LEU A 72 25.42 13.31 17.29
N ILE A 73 24.70 14.33 16.80
CA ILE A 73 23.31 14.17 16.36
C ILE A 73 23.23 13.17 15.21
N ALA A 74 24.12 13.32 14.22
CA ALA A 74 24.17 12.45 13.05
C ALA A 74 24.44 10.99 13.45
N GLN A 75 25.43 10.76 14.34
CA GLN A 75 25.74 9.43 14.83
C GLN A 75 24.54 8.76 15.50
N VAL A 76 23.81 9.48 16.35
CA VAL A 76 22.63 8.89 17.02
C VAL A 76 21.48 8.65 16.03
N CYS A 77 21.27 9.56 15.07
CA CYS A 77 20.27 9.33 14.04
C CYS A 77 20.60 8.08 13.20
N ASP A 78 21.89 7.83 12.91
CA ASP A 78 22.33 6.60 12.25
C ASP A 78 22.07 5.37 13.13
N GLU A 79 22.33 5.43 14.45
CA GLU A 79 21.96 4.34 15.36
C GLU A 79 20.44 4.06 15.37
N ILE A 80 19.59 5.09 15.27
CA ILE A 80 18.13 4.94 15.15
C ILE A 80 17.75 4.29 13.82
N LEU A 81 18.34 4.73 12.70
CA LEU A 81 18.08 4.15 11.38
C LEU A 81 18.54 2.69 11.26
N GLU A 82 19.52 2.28 12.06
CA GLU A 82 19.98 0.89 12.20
C GLU A 82 19.10 0.04 13.14
N GLY A 83 18.02 0.60 13.70
CA GLY A 83 17.08 -0.10 14.59
C GLY A 83 17.62 -0.39 15.99
N LYS A 84 18.71 0.28 16.42
CA LYS A 84 19.34 0.00 17.73
C LYS A 84 18.53 0.51 18.92
N HIS A 85 17.54 1.37 18.68
CA HIS A 85 16.84 2.14 19.72
C HIS A 85 15.31 2.05 19.61
N ASP A 86 14.76 1.06 18.92
CA ASP A 86 13.32 0.96 18.66
C ASP A 86 12.47 0.94 19.94
N ASP A 87 13.02 0.38 21.03
CA ASP A 87 12.35 0.32 22.33
C ASP A 87 12.33 1.67 23.09
N GLN A 88 12.90 2.72 22.50
CA GLN A 88 12.99 4.07 23.06
C GLN A 88 11.87 5.02 22.56
N PHE A 89 10.95 4.50 21.74
CA PHE A 89 9.84 5.25 21.15
C PHE A 89 8.47 4.70 21.58
N PRO A 90 8.07 4.93 22.85
CA PRO A 90 6.94 4.24 23.45
C PRO A 90 5.57 4.87 23.17
N LEU A 91 5.55 5.94 22.38
CA LEU A 91 4.36 6.75 22.20
C LEU A 91 3.33 6.09 21.27
N VAL A 92 2.09 6.50 21.43
CA VAL A 92 0.94 5.96 20.69
C VAL A 92 0.56 6.85 19.53
N ILE A 93 -0.17 6.30 18.56
CA ILE A 93 -0.77 7.08 17.46
C ILE A 93 -1.67 8.19 18.02
N TRP A 94 -2.44 7.86 19.05
CA TRP A 94 -3.49 8.68 19.66
C TRP A 94 -2.94 9.70 20.65
N GLN A 95 -2.01 10.52 20.17
CA GLN A 95 -1.33 11.57 20.93
C GLN A 95 -1.80 12.97 20.49
N THR A 96 -1.02 14.01 20.79
CA THR A 96 -1.27 15.33 20.18
C THR A 96 -1.31 15.24 18.65
N GLY A 97 -2.34 15.86 18.06
CA GLY A 97 -2.66 15.74 16.66
C GLY A 97 -1.63 16.32 15.68
N SER A 98 -0.76 17.22 16.15
CA SER A 98 0.38 17.73 15.39
C SER A 98 1.55 16.74 15.34
N GLY A 99 1.58 15.75 16.24
CA GLY A 99 2.71 14.85 16.41
C GLY A 99 3.88 15.41 17.24
N THR A 100 3.70 16.55 17.93
CA THR A 100 4.71 17.20 18.78
C THR A 100 5.37 16.24 19.77
N GLN A 101 4.63 15.32 20.35
CA GLN A 101 5.18 14.41 21.36
C GLN A 101 6.15 13.41 20.75
N SER A 102 5.89 12.89 19.53
CA SER A 102 6.86 12.06 18.81
C SER A 102 8.09 12.85 18.35
N ASN A 103 7.91 14.09 17.88
CA ASN A 103 9.05 14.96 17.58
C ASN A 103 9.95 15.16 18.81
N MET A 104 9.35 15.49 19.96
CA MET A 104 10.09 15.66 21.20
C MET A 104 10.69 14.36 21.72
N ASN A 105 10.03 13.22 21.52
CA ASN A 105 10.60 11.92 21.87
C ASN A 105 11.90 11.65 21.12
N VAL A 106 11.95 11.90 19.82
CA VAL A 106 13.18 11.77 19.05
C VAL A 106 14.22 12.77 19.51
N ASN A 107 13.85 14.04 19.74
CA ASN A 107 14.78 15.05 20.25
C ASN A 107 15.41 14.65 21.60
N GLU A 108 14.62 14.12 22.53
CA GLU A 108 15.07 13.68 23.85
C GLU A 108 15.99 12.46 23.74
N VAL A 109 15.61 11.46 22.95
CA VAL A 109 16.43 10.25 22.72
C VAL A 109 17.77 10.63 22.11
N VAL A 110 17.78 11.45 21.06
CA VAL A 110 19.02 11.93 20.41
C VAL A 110 19.92 12.66 21.40
N ALA A 111 19.36 13.61 22.16
CA ALA A 111 20.12 14.40 23.12
C ALA A 111 20.75 13.55 24.25
N ASN A 112 19.97 12.65 24.83
CA ASN A 112 20.44 11.82 25.95
C ASN A 112 21.41 10.74 25.48
N ARG A 113 21.20 10.13 24.31
CA ARG A 113 22.15 9.17 23.75
C ARG A 113 23.47 9.84 23.33
N ALA A 114 23.42 11.05 22.76
CA ALA A 114 24.61 11.84 22.47
C ALA A 114 25.40 12.21 23.75
N HIS A 115 24.71 12.40 24.87
CA HIS A 115 25.34 12.65 26.16
C HIS A 115 26.13 11.44 26.67
N GLU A 116 25.60 10.23 26.52
CA GLU A 116 26.35 9.00 26.81
C GLU A 116 27.53 8.77 25.88
N ILE A 117 27.38 9.02 24.58
CA ILE A 117 28.48 8.91 23.61
C ILE A 117 29.63 9.86 23.98
N ALA A 118 29.31 11.03 24.54
CA ALA A 118 30.28 11.98 25.09
C ALA A 118 30.89 11.55 26.44
N GLY A 119 30.61 10.33 26.92
CA GLY A 119 31.17 9.77 28.15
C GLY A 119 30.54 10.29 29.45
N LYS A 120 29.35 10.90 29.38
CA LYS A 120 28.65 11.48 30.52
C LYS A 120 27.44 10.64 30.94
N VAL A 121 26.93 10.88 32.15
CA VAL A 121 25.81 10.12 32.75
C VAL A 121 24.52 10.92 32.61
N ILE A 122 23.48 10.31 32.02
CA ILE A 122 22.18 10.97 31.81
C ILE A 122 21.58 11.40 33.16
N GLY A 123 21.19 12.67 33.25
CA GLY A 123 20.63 13.27 34.46
C GLY A 123 21.66 13.91 35.38
N GLU A 124 22.95 13.81 35.07
CA GLU A 124 24.04 14.46 35.81
C GLU A 124 24.66 15.60 34.99
N GLY A 125 24.84 16.77 35.62
CA GLY A 125 25.44 17.94 34.97
C GLY A 125 24.60 18.52 33.84
N GLU A 126 25.24 19.32 32.97
CA GLU A 126 24.59 19.89 31.80
C GLU A 126 24.59 18.93 30.60
N LYS A 127 23.45 18.85 29.92
CA LYS A 127 23.30 18.04 28.70
C LYS A 127 24.32 18.49 27.65
N THR A 128 24.96 17.52 27.00
CA THR A 128 25.92 17.78 25.91
C THR A 128 25.23 18.43 24.71
N ILE A 129 24.00 18.01 24.46
CA ILE A 129 23.13 18.49 23.39
C ILE A 129 21.76 18.78 24.02
N GLN A 130 21.20 19.95 23.72
CA GLN A 130 19.87 20.34 24.18
C GLN A 130 18.79 19.85 23.20
N PRO A 131 17.73 19.16 23.67
CA PRO A 131 16.68 18.66 22.78
C PRO A 131 16.04 19.76 21.91
N ASN A 132 15.75 20.92 22.48
CA ASN A 132 15.14 22.03 21.75
C ASN A 132 16.18 22.87 21.01
N ASP A 133 17.20 23.34 21.74
CA ASP A 133 18.12 24.34 21.20
C ASP A 133 19.08 23.76 20.18
N ASP A 134 19.38 22.46 20.22
CA ASP A 134 20.32 21.83 19.29
C ASP A 134 19.64 20.83 18.34
N VAL A 135 18.94 19.80 18.87
CA VAL A 135 18.33 18.75 18.02
C VAL A 135 17.15 19.30 17.21
N ASN A 136 16.35 20.19 17.81
CA ASN A 136 15.22 20.86 17.19
C ASN A 136 15.54 22.26 16.65
N LYS A 137 16.83 22.59 16.47
CA LYS A 137 17.25 23.90 15.95
C LYS A 137 16.66 24.14 14.55
N SER A 138 16.07 25.32 14.35
CA SER A 138 15.44 25.75 13.10
C SER A 138 14.26 24.89 12.65
N GLN A 139 13.57 24.26 13.61
CA GLN A 139 12.47 23.34 13.36
C GLN A 139 11.28 23.62 14.29
N SER A 140 10.11 23.16 13.88
CA SER A 140 8.89 23.11 14.68
C SER A 140 8.32 21.69 14.64
N SER A 141 7.49 21.32 15.61
CA SER A 141 6.74 20.06 15.47
C SER A 141 5.80 20.08 14.27
N ASN A 142 5.33 21.26 13.90
CA ASN A 142 4.35 21.47 12.85
C ASN A 142 4.92 21.17 11.46
N ASP A 143 6.21 21.44 11.23
CA ASP A 143 6.90 21.17 9.95
C ASP A 143 7.77 19.88 9.98
N THR A 144 8.17 19.41 11.16
CA THR A 144 8.93 18.15 11.30
C THR A 144 8.06 16.90 11.19
N PHE A 145 6.91 16.82 11.85
CA PHE A 145 6.04 15.64 11.76
C PHE A 145 5.53 15.36 10.34
N PRO A 146 4.99 16.34 9.58
CA PRO A 146 4.60 16.06 8.20
C PRO A 146 5.79 15.68 7.32
N THR A 147 6.98 16.24 7.55
CA THR A 147 8.20 15.82 6.86
C THR A 147 8.53 14.35 7.14
N GLY A 148 8.54 13.93 8.41
CA GLY A 148 8.74 12.53 8.78
C GLY A 148 7.67 11.59 8.21
N MET A 149 6.42 12.04 8.19
CA MET A 149 5.30 11.32 7.58
C MET A 149 5.49 11.12 6.07
N HIS A 150 5.92 12.15 5.34
CA HIS A 150 6.17 12.06 3.89
C HIS A 150 7.35 11.14 3.59
N ILE A 151 8.45 11.25 4.34
CA ILE A 151 9.62 10.36 4.20
C ILE A 151 9.21 8.90 4.40
N ALA A 152 8.49 8.61 5.49
CA ALA A 152 8.04 7.26 5.82
C ALA A 152 7.11 6.68 4.74
N ALA A 153 6.10 7.46 4.32
CA ALA A 153 5.12 7.01 3.34
C ALA A 153 5.75 6.78 1.97
N TYR A 154 6.56 7.72 1.49
CA TYR A 154 7.24 7.61 0.19
C TYR A 154 8.14 6.37 0.16
N LYS A 155 8.98 6.20 1.19
CA LYS A 155 9.91 5.07 1.29
C LYS A 155 9.15 3.74 1.33
N LYS A 156 8.08 3.63 2.13
CA LYS A 156 7.24 2.41 2.17
C LYS A 156 6.64 2.08 0.80
N ILE A 157 6.14 3.09 0.09
CA ILE A 157 5.52 2.92 -1.23
C ILE A 157 6.55 2.44 -2.26
N VAL A 158 7.71 3.10 -2.33
CA VAL A 158 8.73 2.81 -3.35
C VAL A 158 9.50 1.53 -3.10
N GLU A 159 9.79 1.21 -1.84
CA GLU A 159 10.65 0.07 -1.50
C GLU A 159 9.88 -1.23 -1.26
N LEU A 160 8.59 -1.16 -0.94
CA LEU A 160 7.79 -2.33 -0.60
C LEU A 160 6.54 -2.47 -1.46
N THR A 161 5.70 -1.43 -1.54
CA THR A 161 4.39 -1.54 -2.22
C THR A 161 4.54 -1.70 -3.74
N ILE A 162 5.27 -0.79 -4.39
CA ILE A 162 5.48 -0.83 -5.84
C ILE A 162 6.17 -2.13 -6.28
N PRO A 163 7.27 -2.58 -5.64
CA PRO A 163 7.89 -3.86 -5.97
C PRO A 163 6.95 -5.05 -5.81
N GLY A 164 6.21 -5.15 -4.70
CA GLY A 164 5.29 -6.26 -4.46
C GLY A 164 4.15 -6.33 -5.49
N VAL A 165 3.56 -5.17 -5.84
CA VAL A 165 2.54 -5.10 -6.90
C VAL A 165 3.13 -5.46 -8.27
N THR A 166 4.36 -4.99 -8.56
CA THR A 166 5.05 -5.27 -9.82
C THR A 166 5.35 -6.76 -9.98
N GLN A 167 5.81 -7.43 -8.92
CA GLN A 167 6.04 -8.88 -8.91
C GLN A 167 4.77 -9.65 -9.29
N LEU A 168 3.64 -9.35 -8.62
CA LEU A 168 2.36 -9.98 -8.95
C LEU A 168 1.92 -9.67 -10.39
N ARG A 169 2.05 -8.42 -10.84
CA ARG A 169 1.72 -7.99 -12.21
C ARG A 169 2.51 -8.78 -13.23
N ASP A 170 3.82 -8.94 -13.02
CA ASP A 170 4.72 -9.65 -13.93
C ASP A 170 4.38 -11.14 -14.01
N THR A 171 4.06 -11.78 -12.88
CA THR A 171 3.59 -13.18 -12.84
C THR A 171 2.27 -13.35 -13.58
N LEU A 172 1.29 -12.47 -13.36
CA LEU A 172 0.02 -12.50 -14.10
C LEU A 172 0.21 -12.25 -15.60
N HIS A 173 1.17 -11.40 -15.98
CA HIS A 173 1.50 -11.15 -17.39
C HIS A 173 2.14 -12.37 -18.05
N LYS A 174 3.03 -13.07 -17.33
CA LYS A 174 3.57 -14.35 -17.78
C LYS A 174 2.47 -15.39 -17.99
N LYS A 175 1.57 -15.54 -17.01
CA LYS A 175 0.41 -16.45 -17.09
C LYS A 175 -0.53 -16.07 -18.24
N SER A 176 -0.77 -14.78 -18.49
CA SER A 176 -1.54 -14.31 -19.65
C SER A 176 -0.94 -14.80 -20.98
N LYS A 177 0.39 -14.78 -21.12
CA LYS A 177 1.09 -15.30 -22.31
C LYS A 177 1.04 -16.83 -22.40
N GLU A 178 1.19 -17.53 -21.29
CA GLU A 178 1.09 -18.99 -21.22
C GLU A 178 -0.32 -19.47 -21.61
N PHE A 179 -1.35 -18.72 -21.22
CA PHE A 179 -2.75 -19.08 -21.43
C PHE A 179 -3.38 -18.48 -22.68
N LYS A 180 -2.58 -17.88 -23.57
CA LYS A 180 -3.04 -17.18 -24.78
C LYS A 180 -3.89 -18.05 -25.71
N ASP A 181 -3.67 -19.37 -25.71
CA ASP A 181 -4.36 -20.32 -26.60
C ASP A 181 -5.45 -21.13 -25.87
N VAL A 182 -5.68 -20.87 -24.58
CA VAL A 182 -6.65 -21.60 -23.76
C VAL A 182 -8.03 -20.94 -23.89
N VAL A 183 -8.82 -21.40 -24.86
CA VAL A 183 -10.19 -20.90 -25.09
C VAL A 183 -11.13 -21.40 -24.00
N LYS A 184 -11.83 -20.47 -23.34
CA LYS A 184 -12.84 -20.72 -22.32
C LYS A 184 -14.14 -19.96 -22.63
N ILE A 185 -15.19 -20.28 -21.88
CA ILE A 185 -16.43 -19.52 -21.96
C ILE A 185 -16.31 -18.22 -21.17
N GLY A 186 -16.75 -17.11 -21.76
CA GLY A 186 -16.92 -15.86 -21.04
C GLY A 186 -18.12 -15.91 -20.12
N ARG A 187 -18.11 -15.07 -19.07
CA ARG A 187 -19.29 -14.86 -18.25
C ARG A 187 -19.57 -13.37 -18.06
N THR A 188 -20.78 -12.95 -18.38
CA THR A 188 -21.30 -11.62 -18.07
C THR A 188 -22.56 -11.79 -17.26
N HIS A 189 -22.74 -11.00 -16.20
CA HIS A 189 -23.84 -11.19 -15.23
C HIS A 189 -23.89 -12.59 -14.60
N LEU A 190 -22.73 -13.28 -14.53
CA LEU A 190 -22.59 -14.69 -14.13
C LEU A 190 -23.26 -15.71 -15.05
N MET A 191 -23.79 -15.28 -16.19
CA MET A 191 -24.35 -16.14 -17.23
C MET A 191 -23.29 -16.44 -18.29
N ASP A 192 -23.43 -17.60 -18.95
CA ASP A 192 -22.64 -17.94 -20.13
C ASP A 192 -22.68 -16.83 -21.18
N ALA A 193 -21.53 -16.54 -21.77
CA ALA A 193 -21.36 -15.54 -22.82
C ALA A 193 -20.52 -16.11 -23.99
N THR A 194 -20.03 -15.27 -24.89
CA THR A 194 -19.16 -15.69 -25.98
C THR A 194 -17.78 -16.15 -25.47
N PRO A 195 -17.06 -17.00 -26.22
CA PRO A 195 -15.71 -17.41 -25.85
C PRO A 195 -14.71 -16.25 -25.76
N LEU A 196 -13.72 -16.42 -24.90
CA LEU A 196 -12.46 -15.66 -24.86
C LEU A 196 -11.34 -16.62 -24.45
N THR A 197 -10.09 -16.20 -24.60
CA THR A 197 -8.97 -16.96 -24.04
C THR A 197 -8.74 -16.61 -22.58
N LEU A 198 -8.29 -17.57 -21.78
CA LEU A 198 -7.84 -17.32 -20.41
C LEU A 198 -6.68 -16.32 -20.39
N GLY A 199 -5.84 -16.30 -21.44
CA GLY A 199 -4.83 -15.27 -21.65
C GLY A 199 -5.39 -13.86 -21.78
N GLN A 200 -6.49 -13.67 -22.54
CA GLN A 200 -7.19 -12.39 -22.63
C GLN A 200 -7.79 -11.96 -21.29
N GLU A 201 -8.40 -12.89 -20.55
CA GLU A 201 -8.94 -12.60 -19.21
C GLU A 201 -7.84 -12.11 -18.26
N PHE A 202 -6.70 -12.81 -18.21
CA PHE A 202 -5.55 -12.42 -17.41
C PHE A 202 -4.91 -11.11 -17.86
N SER A 203 -4.97 -10.79 -19.16
CA SER A 203 -4.49 -9.49 -19.67
C SER A 203 -5.29 -8.31 -19.10
N GLY A 204 -6.57 -8.53 -18.76
CA GLY A 204 -7.38 -7.54 -18.05
C GLY A 204 -6.85 -7.26 -16.65
N TYR A 205 -6.45 -8.30 -15.91
CA TYR A 205 -5.86 -8.14 -14.57
C TYR A 205 -4.55 -7.36 -14.63
N VAL A 206 -3.69 -7.68 -15.60
CA VAL A 206 -2.42 -6.98 -15.84
C VAL A 206 -2.68 -5.49 -16.11
N SER A 207 -3.64 -5.18 -16.98
CA SER A 207 -3.99 -3.79 -17.29
C SER A 207 -4.51 -3.03 -16.06
N GLN A 208 -5.31 -3.66 -15.19
CA GLN A 208 -5.77 -3.03 -13.96
C GLN A 208 -4.59 -2.70 -13.02
N LEU A 209 -3.62 -3.60 -12.89
CA LEU A 209 -2.42 -3.37 -12.07
C LEU A 209 -1.49 -2.32 -12.68
N ASP A 210 -1.30 -2.31 -14.01
CA ASP A 210 -0.54 -1.27 -14.70
C ASP A 210 -1.15 0.13 -14.48
N HIS A 211 -2.47 0.25 -14.54
CA HIS A 211 -3.15 1.50 -14.25
C HIS A 211 -3.06 1.91 -12.77
N GLY A 212 -3.12 0.96 -11.84
CA GLY A 212 -2.93 1.21 -10.42
C GLY A 212 -1.50 1.66 -10.09
N LEU A 213 -0.49 1.00 -10.67
CA LEU A 213 0.92 1.41 -10.56
C LEU A 213 1.15 2.80 -11.15
N LYS A 214 0.56 3.09 -12.32
CA LYS A 214 0.64 4.43 -12.91
C LYS A 214 0.02 5.49 -12.00
N ALA A 215 -1.17 5.22 -11.44
CA ALA A 215 -1.82 6.15 -10.52
C ALA A 215 -0.95 6.42 -9.29
N LEU A 216 -0.38 5.38 -8.68
CA LEU A 216 0.50 5.51 -7.52
C LEU A 216 1.79 6.25 -7.83
N ASN A 217 2.44 5.97 -8.97
CA ASN A 217 3.65 6.69 -9.39
C ASN A 217 3.39 8.18 -9.64
N ASN A 218 2.20 8.55 -10.13
CA ASN A 218 1.86 9.95 -10.35
C ASN A 218 1.75 10.75 -9.05
N THR A 219 1.46 10.12 -7.90
CA THR A 219 1.34 10.82 -6.61
C THR A 219 2.69 11.10 -5.97
N LEU A 220 3.76 10.41 -6.41
CA LEU A 220 5.08 10.50 -5.80
C LEU A 220 5.69 11.90 -5.89
N ALA A 221 5.43 12.65 -6.96
CA ALA A 221 5.94 14.01 -7.10
C ALA A 221 5.45 14.90 -5.94
N HIS A 222 4.15 14.91 -5.68
CA HIS A 222 3.55 15.67 -4.60
C HIS A 222 3.95 15.13 -3.20
N LEU A 223 4.06 13.81 -3.05
CA LEU A 223 4.51 13.19 -1.80
C LEU A 223 5.98 13.50 -1.46
N SER A 224 6.80 13.85 -2.45
CA SER A 224 8.20 14.23 -2.27
C SER A 224 8.40 15.65 -1.73
N GLU A 225 7.35 16.46 -1.69
CA GLU A 225 7.40 17.83 -1.19
C GLU A 225 7.38 17.86 0.34
N LEU A 226 8.36 18.54 0.94
CA LEU A 226 8.57 18.59 2.38
C LEU A 226 8.18 19.93 3.00
N ALA A 227 7.50 19.86 4.15
CA ALA A 227 7.08 21.01 4.93
C ALA A 227 8.23 21.68 5.70
N LEU A 228 9.34 20.96 5.95
CA LEU A 228 10.45 21.41 6.78
C LEU A 228 10.99 22.78 6.33
N GLY A 229 11.20 23.68 7.29
CA GLY A 229 11.56 25.07 7.02
C GLY A 229 10.35 26.02 7.04
N GLY A 230 9.12 25.50 7.08
CA GLY A 230 7.91 26.30 7.33
C GLY A 230 7.74 26.72 8.79
N THR A 231 8.42 26.03 9.71
CA THR A 231 8.37 26.21 11.16
C THR A 231 6.96 26.20 11.74
N ALA A 232 6.55 27.23 12.49
CA ALA A 232 5.34 27.20 13.28
C ALA A 232 4.07 27.25 12.41
N VAL A 233 4.06 28.12 11.40
CA VAL A 233 2.86 28.49 10.63
C VAL A 233 3.12 28.67 9.13
N GLY A 234 4.30 28.32 8.64
CA GLY A 234 4.65 28.36 7.21
C GLY A 234 5.57 29.51 6.81
N THR A 235 5.87 30.44 7.72
CA THR A 235 6.66 31.65 7.41
C THR A 235 8.17 31.46 7.43
N GLY A 236 8.66 30.35 7.99
CA GLY A 236 10.09 30.13 8.20
C GLY A 236 10.69 30.98 9.33
N LEU A 237 9.86 31.52 10.23
CA LEU A 237 10.37 32.25 11.40
C LEU A 237 11.38 31.39 12.18
N ASN A 238 12.53 31.98 12.52
CA ASN A 238 13.66 31.36 13.22
C ASN A 238 14.45 30.30 12.44
N THR A 239 14.39 30.31 11.09
CA THR A 239 15.34 29.57 10.25
C THR A 239 16.38 30.51 9.63
N PRO A 240 17.62 30.04 9.39
CA PRO A 240 18.57 30.77 8.57
C PRO A 240 18.11 30.80 7.10
N GLU A 241 18.56 31.81 6.35
CA GLU A 241 18.27 31.93 4.92
C GLU A 241 18.77 30.69 4.15
N GLY A 242 17.94 30.14 3.28
CA GLY A 242 18.25 28.94 2.48
C GLY A 242 18.12 27.60 3.23
N TYR A 243 17.69 27.60 4.50
CA TYR A 243 17.56 26.38 5.32
C TYR A 243 16.68 25.31 4.70
N ASP A 244 15.52 25.69 4.18
CA ASP A 244 14.48 24.78 3.68
C ASP A 244 14.95 24.00 2.44
N VAL A 245 15.57 24.69 1.49
CA VAL A 245 16.17 24.08 0.29
C VAL A 245 17.33 23.16 0.69
N LEU A 246 18.23 23.64 1.56
CA LEU A 246 19.42 22.89 1.95
C LEU A 246 19.07 21.63 2.76
N VAL A 247 18.13 21.72 3.70
CA VAL A 247 17.72 20.56 4.50
C VAL A 247 17.00 19.52 3.65
N ALA A 248 16.17 19.95 2.68
CA ALA A 248 15.55 19.03 1.74
C ALA A 248 16.59 18.31 0.87
N GLN A 249 17.65 19.01 0.43
CA GLN A 249 18.77 18.40 -0.29
C GLN A 249 19.46 17.33 0.56
N TYR A 250 19.79 17.61 1.82
CA TYR A 250 20.39 16.61 2.71
C TYR A 250 19.45 15.41 2.96
N ILE A 251 18.14 15.64 3.09
CA ILE A 251 17.17 14.54 3.19
C ILE A 251 17.21 13.69 1.92
N ALA A 252 17.22 14.31 0.74
CA ALA A 252 17.32 13.59 -0.52
C ALA A 252 18.61 12.77 -0.62
N ASP A 253 19.75 13.36 -0.26
CA ASP A 253 21.06 12.71 -0.32
C ASP A 253 21.15 11.52 0.64
N PHE A 254 20.68 11.67 1.89
CA PHE A 254 20.75 10.59 2.88
C PHE A 254 19.74 9.47 2.64
N THR A 255 18.58 9.79 2.06
CA THR A 255 17.57 8.76 1.72
C THR A 255 17.81 8.12 0.36
N GLY A 256 18.51 8.80 -0.56
CA GLY A 256 18.60 8.42 -1.97
C GLY A 256 17.29 8.64 -2.74
N LEU A 257 16.36 9.42 -2.20
CA LEU A 257 15.01 9.66 -2.75
C LEU A 257 14.85 11.13 -3.16
N PRO A 258 14.00 11.46 -4.14
CA PRO A 258 13.96 12.78 -4.77
C PRO A 258 13.15 13.81 -3.97
N PHE A 259 13.42 13.95 -2.68
CA PHE A 259 12.73 14.92 -1.82
C PHE A 259 13.12 16.36 -2.16
N ILE A 260 12.14 17.25 -2.10
CA ILE A 260 12.31 18.69 -2.36
C ILE A 260 11.56 19.52 -1.31
N THR A 261 11.92 20.79 -1.20
CA THR A 261 11.15 21.75 -0.38
C THR A 261 9.79 21.98 -1.04
N ALA A 262 8.69 21.87 -0.29
CA ALA A 262 7.34 22.18 -0.81
C ALA A 262 7.25 23.62 -1.32
N GLU A 263 6.58 23.84 -2.45
CA GLU A 263 6.43 25.16 -3.05
C GLU A 263 5.65 26.12 -2.14
N ASN A 264 4.67 25.59 -1.39
CA ASN A 264 3.85 26.35 -0.46
C ASN A 264 3.86 25.72 0.94
N LYS A 265 4.54 26.38 1.88
CA LYS A 265 4.64 25.92 3.27
C LYS A 265 3.35 26.04 4.07
N PHE A 266 2.41 26.89 3.66
CA PHE A 266 1.14 27.01 4.35
C PHE A 266 0.24 25.81 4.06
N GLU A 267 0.19 25.38 2.79
CA GLU A 267 -0.50 24.15 2.39
C GLU A 267 0.09 22.93 3.11
N ALA A 268 1.42 22.77 3.05
CA ALA A 268 2.09 21.59 3.61
C ALA A 268 1.91 21.41 5.14
N LEU A 269 1.48 22.46 5.85
CA LEU A 269 1.15 22.44 7.26
C LEU A 269 -0.35 22.32 7.54
N ALA A 270 -1.15 23.11 6.82
CA ALA A 270 -2.59 23.26 7.01
C ALA A 270 -3.41 22.11 6.40
N ALA A 271 -2.87 21.43 5.39
CA ALA A 271 -3.47 20.33 4.67
C ALA A 271 -2.49 19.16 4.51
N HIS A 272 -3.00 18.03 4.01
CA HIS A 272 -2.22 16.81 3.74
C HIS A 272 -2.70 16.16 2.43
N ASP A 273 -2.82 16.98 1.39
CA ASP A 273 -3.42 16.56 0.12
C ASP A 273 -2.56 15.50 -0.57
N ALA A 274 -1.23 15.58 -0.47
CA ALA A 274 -0.31 14.54 -0.95
C ALA A 274 -0.59 13.16 -0.33
N ILE A 275 -0.96 13.11 0.95
CA ILE A 275 -1.30 11.86 1.66
C ILE A 275 -2.67 11.35 1.23
N VAL A 276 -3.65 12.24 1.10
CA VAL A 276 -5.01 11.90 0.63
C VAL A 276 -4.95 11.36 -0.80
N GLU A 277 -4.23 12.03 -1.69
CA GLU A 277 -4.04 11.63 -3.09
C GLU A 277 -3.33 10.27 -3.18
N SER A 278 -2.22 10.10 -2.45
CA SER A 278 -1.46 8.84 -2.44
C SER A 278 -2.28 7.67 -1.90
N HIS A 279 -3.07 7.90 -0.85
CA HIS A 279 -3.97 6.86 -0.33
C HIS A 279 -5.11 6.55 -1.32
N GLY A 280 -5.60 7.54 -2.07
CA GLY A 280 -6.56 7.33 -3.15
C GLY A 280 -6.04 6.36 -4.22
N ALA A 281 -4.76 6.46 -4.57
CA ALA A 281 -4.10 5.51 -5.49
C ALA A 281 -3.97 4.09 -4.88
N LEU A 282 -3.63 3.98 -3.58
CA LEU A 282 -3.63 2.69 -2.86
C LEU A 282 -5.03 2.05 -2.84
N LYS A 283 -6.09 2.84 -2.65
CA LYS A 283 -7.48 2.36 -2.76
C LYS A 283 -7.77 1.84 -4.17
N GLN A 284 -7.34 2.53 -5.23
CA GLN A 284 -7.56 2.05 -6.60
C GLN A 284 -6.92 0.68 -6.84
N LEU A 285 -5.70 0.48 -6.32
CA LEU A 285 -5.04 -0.83 -6.33
C LEU A 285 -5.86 -1.87 -5.55
N ALA A 286 -6.33 -1.55 -4.34
CA ALA A 286 -7.16 -2.45 -3.54
C ALA A 286 -8.48 -2.85 -4.27
N VAL A 287 -9.13 -1.93 -4.98
CA VAL A 287 -10.33 -2.23 -5.78
C VAL A 287 -9.99 -3.24 -6.88
N SER A 288 -8.86 -3.07 -7.56
CA SER A 288 -8.42 -3.95 -8.64
C SER A 288 -8.03 -5.33 -8.12
N LEU A 289 -7.21 -5.38 -7.07
CA LEU A 289 -6.77 -6.62 -6.40
C LEU A 289 -7.96 -7.42 -5.87
N ASN A 290 -8.96 -6.76 -5.29
CA ASN A 290 -10.19 -7.42 -4.83
C ASN A 290 -10.91 -8.12 -5.99
N LYS A 291 -11.03 -7.47 -7.16
CA LYS A 291 -11.65 -8.10 -8.34
C LYS A 291 -10.85 -9.31 -8.80
N ILE A 292 -9.53 -9.17 -8.92
CA ILE A 292 -8.63 -10.25 -9.34
C ILE A 292 -8.77 -11.47 -8.42
N ALA A 293 -8.64 -11.28 -7.10
CA ALA A 293 -8.77 -12.37 -6.13
C ALA A 293 -10.17 -13.03 -6.16
N ASN A 294 -11.23 -12.23 -6.38
CA ASN A 294 -12.59 -12.75 -6.54
C ASN A 294 -12.75 -13.63 -7.78
N ASP A 295 -12.22 -13.20 -8.92
CA ASP A 295 -12.27 -13.99 -10.14
C ASP A 295 -11.49 -15.31 -9.98
N ILE A 296 -10.29 -15.26 -9.42
CA ILE A 296 -9.46 -16.46 -9.20
C ILE A 296 -10.19 -17.48 -8.33
N ARG A 297 -10.75 -17.08 -7.17
CA ARG A 297 -11.49 -18.01 -6.31
C ARG A 297 -12.78 -18.53 -6.94
N MET A 298 -13.45 -17.72 -7.77
CA MET A 298 -14.66 -18.16 -8.50
C MET A 298 -14.30 -19.20 -9.56
N MET A 299 -13.29 -18.95 -10.38
CA MET A 299 -12.82 -19.91 -11.39
C MET A 299 -12.26 -21.19 -10.77
N ALA A 300 -11.66 -21.11 -9.59
CA ALA A 300 -11.15 -22.28 -8.84
C ALA A 300 -12.21 -23.01 -8.01
N SER A 301 -13.45 -22.53 -7.97
CA SER A 301 -14.51 -23.15 -7.15
C SER A 301 -14.80 -24.58 -7.60
N GLY A 302 -14.86 -25.53 -6.66
CA GLY A 302 -14.99 -26.94 -6.98
C GLY A 302 -14.64 -27.87 -5.81
N PRO A 303 -14.10 -29.07 -6.05
CA PRO A 303 -13.60 -29.57 -7.34
C PRO A 303 -14.67 -30.20 -8.25
N ARG A 304 -15.91 -30.38 -7.77
CA ARG A 304 -16.97 -31.09 -8.53
C ARG A 304 -18.31 -30.35 -8.62
N SER A 305 -18.50 -29.31 -7.83
CA SER A 305 -19.80 -28.62 -7.68
C SER A 305 -19.65 -27.09 -7.79
N GLY A 306 -18.72 -26.65 -8.63
CA GLY A 306 -18.43 -25.24 -8.89
C GLY A 306 -18.05 -25.03 -10.36
N ILE A 307 -17.32 -23.95 -10.66
CA ILE A 307 -16.87 -23.62 -12.02
C ILE A 307 -15.65 -24.48 -12.42
N GLY A 308 -14.60 -24.52 -11.59
CA GLY A 308 -13.46 -25.42 -11.75
C GLY A 308 -12.60 -25.22 -13.01
N GLU A 309 -12.60 -24.03 -13.62
CA GLU A 309 -11.85 -23.72 -14.84
C GLU A 309 -10.34 -23.62 -14.60
N ILE A 310 -9.92 -23.24 -13.40
CA ILE A 310 -8.49 -23.20 -13.02
C ILE A 310 -8.25 -24.03 -11.77
N ILE A 311 -7.00 -24.44 -11.61
CA ILE A 311 -6.47 -25.09 -10.42
C ILE A 311 -5.51 -24.10 -9.76
N ILE A 312 -5.60 -23.98 -8.43
CA ILE A 312 -4.70 -23.18 -7.61
C ILE A 312 -3.88 -24.10 -6.68
N PRO A 313 -2.68 -23.67 -6.22
CA PRO A 313 -1.87 -24.43 -5.29
C PRO A 313 -2.62 -24.78 -3.99
N ALA A 314 -2.31 -25.97 -3.45
CA ALA A 314 -2.81 -26.43 -2.16
C ALA A 314 -1.73 -26.23 -1.09
N ASN A 315 -1.80 -25.13 -0.35
CA ASN A 315 -0.78 -24.75 0.63
C ASN A 315 -1.02 -25.36 2.03
N GLU A 316 -2.29 -25.51 2.42
CA GLU A 316 -2.68 -26.07 3.72
C GLU A 316 -3.98 -26.90 3.65
N PRO A 317 -4.22 -27.79 4.64
CA PRO A 317 -5.51 -28.46 4.78
C PRO A 317 -6.65 -27.44 4.96
N GLY A 318 -7.62 -27.44 4.04
CA GLY A 318 -8.70 -26.45 4.00
C GLY A 318 -9.87 -26.72 4.95
N SER A 319 -9.86 -27.82 5.71
CA SER A 319 -10.91 -28.11 6.68
C SER A 319 -10.44 -29.06 7.77
N SER A 320 -10.87 -28.77 9.01
CA SER A 320 -10.67 -29.66 10.15
C SER A 320 -11.51 -30.95 10.09
N ILE A 321 -12.58 -30.98 9.28
CA ILE A 321 -13.56 -32.08 9.25
C ILE A 321 -13.73 -32.75 7.87
N MET A 322 -13.33 -32.08 6.79
CA MET A 322 -13.41 -32.61 5.42
C MET A 322 -12.02 -32.95 4.89
N PRO A 323 -11.54 -34.19 5.05
CA PRO A 323 -10.25 -34.62 4.50
C PRO A 323 -10.15 -34.35 2.99
N GLY A 324 -9.05 -33.76 2.56
CA GLY A 324 -8.78 -33.46 1.15
C GLY A 324 -9.41 -32.16 0.61
N LYS A 325 -10.17 -31.40 1.41
CA LYS A 325 -10.65 -30.06 1.01
C LYS A 325 -9.50 -29.06 1.03
N VAL A 326 -9.38 -28.27 -0.04
CA VAL A 326 -8.42 -27.16 -0.18
C VAL A 326 -9.21 -25.88 -0.46
N ASN A 327 -8.88 -24.79 0.22
CA ASN A 327 -9.57 -23.50 0.09
C ASN A 327 -8.69 -22.47 -0.63
N PRO A 328 -9.29 -21.46 -1.29
CA PRO A 328 -8.57 -20.34 -1.89
C PRO A 328 -8.14 -19.30 -0.84
N THR A 329 -7.41 -19.71 0.19
CA THR A 329 -7.06 -18.89 1.37
C THR A 329 -6.28 -17.61 1.02
N GLN A 330 -5.41 -17.67 0.02
CA GLN A 330 -4.70 -16.47 -0.48
C GLN A 330 -5.66 -15.45 -1.09
N CYS A 331 -6.71 -15.90 -1.78
CA CYS A 331 -7.76 -15.01 -2.28
C CYS A 331 -8.55 -14.39 -1.11
N GLU A 332 -8.85 -15.18 -0.08
CA GLU A 332 -9.56 -14.71 1.13
C GLU A 332 -8.73 -13.61 1.83
N ALA A 333 -7.46 -13.87 2.10
CA ALA A 333 -6.53 -12.91 2.71
C ALA A 333 -6.43 -11.61 1.89
N MET A 334 -6.22 -11.70 0.57
CA MET A 334 -6.18 -10.55 -0.32
C MET A 334 -7.47 -9.71 -0.23
N THR A 335 -8.64 -10.35 -0.26
CA THR A 335 -9.93 -9.61 -0.19
C THR A 335 -10.16 -8.94 1.17
N MET A 336 -9.70 -9.53 2.28
CA MET A 336 -9.75 -8.88 3.60
C MET A 336 -8.81 -7.67 3.68
N VAL A 337 -7.59 -7.79 3.14
CA VAL A 337 -6.64 -6.66 3.00
C VAL A 337 -7.26 -5.53 2.19
N CYS A 338 -7.88 -5.84 1.05
CA CYS A 338 -8.52 -4.84 0.21
C CYS A 338 -9.65 -4.09 0.96
N ALA A 339 -10.47 -4.80 1.73
CA ALA A 339 -11.50 -4.17 2.55
C ALA A 339 -10.91 -3.26 3.64
N GLN A 340 -9.83 -3.68 4.29
CA GLN A 340 -9.12 -2.86 5.29
C GLN A 340 -8.56 -1.58 4.68
N VAL A 341 -7.89 -1.66 3.52
CA VAL A 341 -7.36 -0.50 2.81
C VAL A 341 -8.48 0.49 2.44
N MET A 342 -9.63 0.00 1.97
CA MET A 342 -10.77 0.88 1.67
C MET A 342 -11.33 1.55 2.93
N GLY A 343 -11.33 0.87 4.07
CA GLY A 343 -11.68 1.48 5.37
C GLY A 343 -10.69 2.56 5.80
N ASN A 344 -9.40 2.29 5.64
CA ASN A 344 -8.32 3.24 5.92
C ASN A 344 -8.44 4.49 5.03
N ASP A 345 -8.87 4.35 3.78
CA ASP A 345 -9.09 5.47 2.85
C ASP A 345 -10.16 6.44 3.35
N VAL A 346 -11.24 5.90 3.93
CA VAL A 346 -12.27 6.72 4.56
C VAL A 346 -11.69 7.48 5.75
N ALA A 347 -10.90 6.81 6.61
CA ALA A 347 -10.25 7.45 7.74
C ALA A 347 -9.28 8.57 7.31
N VAL A 348 -8.44 8.32 6.30
CA VAL A 348 -7.52 9.33 5.74
C VAL A 348 -8.28 10.49 5.11
N SER A 349 -9.32 10.21 4.32
CA SER A 349 -10.16 11.24 3.72
C SER A 349 -10.81 12.12 4.79
N VAL A 350 -11.38 11.51 5.83
CA VAL A 350 -11.94 12.25 6.98
C VAL A 350 -10.84 13.08 7.65
N GLY A 351 -9.67 12.52 7.94
CA GLY A 351 -8.55 13.27 8.52
C GLY A 351 -8.11 14.46 7.67
N GLY A 352 -8.08 14.31 6.35
CA GLY A 352 -7.77 15.39 5.40
C GLY A 352 -8.74 16.57 5.51
N THR A 353 -10.02 16.31 5.78
CA THR A 353 -11.03 17.37 5.95
C THR A 353 -10.93 18.17 7.25
N GLN A 354 -10.14 17.72 8.23
CA GLN A 354 -10.10 18.31 9.58
C GLN A 354 -9.03 19.40 9.75
N GLY A 355 -8.55 20.00 8.65
CA GLY A 355 -7.68 21.16 8.68
C GLY A 355 -8.38 22.39 9.26
N HIS A 356 -7.70 23.11 10.16
CA HIS A 356 -8.21 24.36 10.74
C HIS A 356 -7.10 25.41 10.72
N TYR A 357 -7.33 26.50 9.97
CA TYR A 357 -6.36 27.59 9.81
C TYR A 357 -4.99 27.04 9.38
N GLU A 358 -3.89 27.37 10.09
CA GLU A 358 -2.52 27.05 9.66
C GLU A 358 -2.08 25.59 9.95
N LEU A 359 -2.91 24.73 10.54
CA LEU A 359 -2.48 23.37 10.90
C LEU A 359 -3.59 22.32 10.86
N ASN A 360 -3.36 21.23 10.12
CA ASN A 360 -4.12 19.99 10.29
C ASN A 360 -3.55 19.18 11.46
N VAL A 361 -4.40 18.82 12.43
CA VAL A 361 -4.02 18.09 13.66
C VAL A 361 -4.51 16.64 13.66
N PHE A 362 -4.59 16.00 12.50
CA PHE A 362 -4.90 14.57 12.34
C PHE A 362 -3.68 13.78 11.81
N LYS A 363 -2.49 14.38 11.85
CA LYS A 363 -1.27 13.85 11.19
C LYS A 363 -0.90 12.42 11.62
N PRO A 364 -0.84 12.07 12.93
CA PRO A 364 -0.48 10.71 13.34
C PRO A 364 -1.44 9.63 12.84
N MET A 365 -2.74 9.92 12.81
CA MET A 365 -3.75 8.98 12.35
C MET A 365 -3.63 8.76 10.83
N MET A 366 -3.47 9.83 10.05
CA MET A 366 -3.28 9.72 8.61
C MET A 366 -2.00 8.96 8.26
N ALA A 367 -0.90 9.29 8.95
CA ALA A 367 0.39 8.59 8.83
C ALA A 367 0.27 7.09 9.09
N ALA A 368 -0.38 6.69 10.18
CA ALA A 368 -0.56 5.28 10.52
C ALA A 368 -1.37 4.53 9.46
N ASN A 369 -2.45 5.13 8.94
CA ASN A 369 -3.31 4.49 7.95
C ASN A 369 -2.62 4.32 6.59
N ILE A 370 -1.90 5.34 6.08
CA ILE A 370 -1.19 5.21 4.80
C ILE A 370 -0.05 4.18 4.90
N LEU A 371 0.70 4.16 6.01
CA LEU A 371 1.75 3.18 6.23
C LEU A 371 1.20 1.76 6.33
N GLN A 372 0.10 1.55 7.07
CA GLN A 372 -0.55 0.25 7.15
C GLN A 372 -1.05 -0.21 5.79
N SER A 373 -1.74 0.65 5.04
CA SER A 373 -2.26 0.31 3.72
C SER A 373 -1.14 -0.05 2.73
N ALA A 374 -0.06 0.73 2.71
CA ALA A 374 1.10 0.49 1.86
C ALA A 374 1.79 -0.85 2.19
N GLN A 375 1.97 -1.14 3.49
CA GLN A 375 2.51 -2.41 3.98
C GLN A 375 1.63 -3.60 3.57
N LEU A 376 0.33 -3.54 3.89
CA LEU A 376 -0.59 -4.64 3.61
C LEU A 376 -0.70 -4.95 2.11
N ILE A 377 -0.73 -3.94 1.24
CA ILE A 377 -0.79 -4.16 -0.21
C ILE A 377 0.47 -4.88 -0.70
N GLY A 378 1.66 -4.40 -0.32
CA GLY A 378 2.92 -5.01 -0.75
C GLY A 378 3.02 -6.47 -0.30
N ASP A 379 2.80 -6.72 1.00
CA ASP A 379 2.87 -8.07 1.58
C ASP A 379 1.83 -9.02 0.96
N ALA A 380 0.58 -8.55 0.79
CA ALA A 380 -0.47 -9.36 0.20
C ALA A 380 -0.18 -9.69 -1.27
N CYS A 381 0.40 -8.76 -2.04
CA CYS A 381 0.76 -9.02 -3.43
C CYS A 381 1.88 -10.06 -3.54
N VAL A 382 2.92 -9.97 -2.72
CA VAL A 382 4.01 -10.96 -2.69
C VAL A 382 3.47 -12.33 -2.27
N SER A 383 2.72 -12.40 -1.16
CA SER A 383 2.14 -13.66 -0.68
C SER A 383 1.18 -14.30 -1.67
N PHE A 384 0.30 -13.51 -2.30
CA PHE A 384 -0.62 -13.99 -3.33
C PHE A 384 0.13 -14.44 -4.58
N GLU A 385 1.22 -13.79 -4.95
CA GLU A 385 2.06 -14.20 -6.06
C GLU A 385 2.69 -15.58 -5.80
N GLU A 386 3.43 -15.70 -4.69
CA GLU A 386 4.21 -16.90 -4.35
C GLU A 386 3.31 -18.12 -4.07
N HIS A 387 2.19 -17.92 -3.40
CA HIS A 387 1.35 -19.00 -2.88
C HIS A 387 0.04 -19.20 -3.67
N CYS A 388 -0.21 -18.42 -4.73
CA CYS A 388 -1.39 -18.60 -5.57
C CYS A 388 -1.07 -18.38 -7.05
N ALA A 389 -0.77 -17.13 -7.45
CA ALA A 389 -0.72 -16.73 -8.86
C ALA A 389 0.31 -17.50 -9.68
N ALA A 390 1.51 -17.72 -9.11
CA ALA A 390 2.60 -18.43 -9.79
C ALA A 390 2.22 -19.88 -10.17
N GLY A 391 1.39 -20.53 -9.36
CA GLY A 391 0.99 -21.93 -9.54
C GLY A 391 -0.40 -22.14 -10.15
N ILE A 392 -1.04 -21.08 -10.68
CA ILE A 392 -2.31 -21.23 -11.41
C ILE A 392 -2.09 -22.08 -12.65
N GLU A 393 -2.95 -23.09 -12.85
CA GLU A 393 -2.96 -23.93 -14.05
C GLU A 393 -4.40 -24.08 -14.62
N PRO A 394 -4.58 -24.13 -15.94
CA PRO A 394 -5.88 -24.34 -16.56
C PRO A 394 -6.36 -25.78 -16.39
N ASN A 395 -7.62 -25.96 -16.01
CA ASN A 395 -8.27 -27.26 -16.01
C ASN A 395 -8.86 -27.54 -17.40
N HIS A 396 -8.02 -27.98 -18.33
CA HIS A 396 -8.40 -28.19 -19.74
C HIS A 396 -9.63 -29.08 -19.92
N GLY A 397 -9.83 -30.09 -19.06
CA GLY A 397 -10.99 -30.98 -19.12
C GLY A 397 -12.30 -30.22 -18.87
N VAL A 398 -12.35 -29.49 -17.76
CA VAL A 398 -13.54 -28.71 -17.38
C VAL A 398 -13.76 -27.53 -18.31
N ILE A 399 -12.71 -26.83 -18.72
CA ILE A 399 -12.81 -25.73 -19.70
C ILE A 399 -13.45 -26.24 -21.01
N LYS A 400 -12.99 -27.37 -21.53
CA LYS A 400 -13.53 -27.97 -22.76
C LYS A 400 -14.99 -28.39 -22.60
N GLU A 401 -15.33 -28.99 -21.46
CA GLU A 401 -16.71 -29.39 -21.15
C GLU A 401 -17.65 -28.17 -21.12
N LEU A 402 -17.30 -27.12 -20.38
CA LEU A 402 -18.11 -25.90 -20.26
C LEU A 402 -18.27 -25.19 -21.60
N LEU A 403 -17.20 -25.13 -22.40
CA LEU A 403 -17.23 -24.52 -23.72
C LEU A 403 -18.20 -25.26 -24.66
N ASN A 404 -18.15 -26.59 -24.67
CA ASN A 404 -19.02 -27.42 -25.53
C ASN A 404 -20.48 -27.43 -25.07
N ASN A 405 -20.73 -27.25 -23.77
CA ASN A 405 -22.07 -27.21 -23.21
C ASN A 405 -22.74 -25.83 -23.38
N SER A 406 -21.99 -24.78 -23.70
CA SER A 406 -22.55 -23.44 -23.76
C SER A 406 -23.41 -23.21 -25.00
N LEU A 407 -24.62 -22.69 -24.77
CA LEU A 407 -25.55 -22.29 -25.83
C LEU A 407 -25.15 -20.97 -26.52
N MET A 408 -24.15 -20.26 -26.01
CA MET A 408 -23.72 -18.97 -26.56
C MET A 408 -22.79 -19.09 -27.77
N LEU A 409 -22.29 -20.29 -28.07
CA LEU A 409 -21.58 -20.56 -29.34
C LEU A 409 -22.46 -20.32 -30.57
N VAL A 410 -23.79 -20.31 -30.39
CA VAL A 410 -24.78 -20.00 -31.42
C VAL A 410 -24.56 -18.62 -32.07
N THR A 411 -23.90 -17.70 -31.36
CA THR A 411 -23.58 -16.35 -31.84
C THR A 411 -22.74 -16.36 -33.12
N ALA A 412 -21.92 -17.39 -33.35
CA ALA A 412 -21.19 -17.59 -34.60
C ALA A 412 -22.13 -17.72 -35.82
N LEU A 413 -23.33 -18.28 -35.62
CA LEU A 413 -24.32 -18.49 -36.67
C LEU A 413 -25.04 -17.20 -37.09
N ASN A 414 -25.00 -16.14 -36.29
CA ASN A 414 -25.72 -14.89 -36.58
C ASN A 414 -25.34 -14.30 -37.96
N THR A 415 -24.07 -14.38 -38.35
CA THR A 415 -23.58 -13.86 -39.63
C THR A 415 -23.89 -14.78 -40.83
N LYS A 416 -24.35 -16.00 -40.57
CA LYS A 416 -24.63 -17.04 -41.57
C LYS A 416 -26.13 -17.21 -41.82
N ILE A 417 -26.93 -17.24 -40.75
CA ILE A 417 -28.37 -17.54 -40.80
C ILE A 417 -29.26 -16.43 -40.23
N GLY A 418 -28.67 -15.38 -39.65
CA GLY A 418 -29.39 -14.27 -39.01
C GLY A 418 -29.80 -14.55 -37.56
N TYR A 419 -30.01 -13.47 -36.80
CA TYR A 419 -30.25 -13.52 -35.35
C TYR A 419 -31.45 -14.37 -34.94
N TYR A 420 -32.59 -14.25 -35.62
CA TYR A 420 -33.82 -14.95 -35.20
C TYR A 420 -33.69 -16.47 -35.27
N LYS A 421 -33.07 -16.99 -36.35
CA LYS A 421 -32.84 -18.44 -36.50
C LYS A 421 -31.84 -18.97 -35.47
N ALA A 422 -30.77 -18.21 -35.20
CA ALA A 422 -29.81 -18.54 -34.16
C ALA A 422 -30.46 -18.56 -32.76
N ALA A 423 -31.30 -17.56 -32.44
CA ALA A 423 -32.02 -17.51 -31.17
C ALA A 423 -33.00 -18.69 -31.01
N GLU A 424 -33.69 -19.09 -32.08
CA GLU A 424 -34.57 -20.24 -32.08
C GLU A 424 -33.83 -21.56 -31.82
N ILE A 425 -32.64 -21.74 -32.43
CA ILE A 425 -31.76 -22.89 -32.14
C ILE A 425 -31.42 -22.93 -30.64
N ALA A 426 -30.92 -21.83 -30.06
CA ALA A 426 -30.52 -21.81 -28.66
C ALA A 426 -31.68 -22.03 -27.69
N ASN A 427 -32.84 -21.39 -27.94
CA ASN A 427 -34.03 -21.57 -27.11
C ASN A 427 -34.56 -23.00 -27.17
N THR A 428 -34.53 -23.61 -28.35
CA THR A 428 -34.98 -25.00 -28.54
C THR A 428 -34.01 -25.98 -27.91
N ALA A 429 -32.70 -25.76 -28.05
CA ALA A 429 -31.66 -26.57 -27.41
C ALA A 429 -31.78 -26.54 -25.90
N HIS A 430 -31.99 -25.36 -25.32
CA HIS A 430 -32.24 -25.22 -23.89
C HIS A 430 -33.50 -25.98 -23.44
N LYS A 431 -34.61 -25.81 -24.17
CA LYS A 431 -35.89 -26.45 -23.85
C LYS A 431 -35.81 -27.98 -23.92
N ASN A 432 -35.08 -28.50 -24.90
CA ASN A 432 -34.99 -29.94 -25.17
C ASN A 432 -33.84 -30.62 -24.42
N GLY A 433 -32.89 -29.87 -23.87
CA GLY A 433 -31.68 -30.40 -23.24
C GLY A 433 -30.69 -31.00 -24.25
N THR A 434 -30.71 -30.52 -25.49
CA THR A 434 -29.89 -30.98 -26.61
C THR A 434 -28.76 -29.99 -26.89
N THR A 435 -27.78 -30.40 -27.70
CA THR A 435 -26.70 -29.51 -28.11
C THR A 435 -27.16 -28.53 -29.20
N LEU A 436 -26.45 -27.41 -29.33
CA LEU A 436 -26.69 -26.46 -30.43
C LEU A 436 -26.57 -27.12 -31.81
N LYS A 437 -25.62 -28.05 -31.99
CA LYS A 437 -25.43 -28.75 -33.26
C LYS A 437 -26.63 -29.62 -33.61
N GLU A 438 -27.11 -30.39 -32.64
CA GLU A 438 -28.29 -31.24 -32.81
C GLU A 438 -29.51 -30.40 -33.21
N GLU A 439 -29.79 -29.30 -32.52
CA GLU A 439 -30.95 -28.46 -32.85
C GLU A 439 -30.80 -27.65 -34.14
N ALA A 440 -29.59 -27.20 -34.47
CA ALA A 440 -29.34 -26.52 -35.74
C ALA A 440 -29.67 -27.43 -36.94
N VAL A 441 -29.36 -28.72 -36.81
CA VAL A 441 -29.68 -29.77 -37.80
C VAL A 441 -31.16 -30.13 -37.75
N ASN A 442 -31.75 -30.35 -36.57
CA ASN A 442 -33.17 -30.71 -36.41
C ASN A 442 -34.12 -29.65 -36.98
N LEU A 443 -33.80 -28.37 -36.79
CA LEU A 443 -34.57 -27.24 -37.33
C LEU A 443 -34.32 -27.01 -38.83
N GLY A 444 -33.34 -27.71 -39.43
CA GLY A 444 -33.00 -27.61 -40.85
C GLY A 444 -32.36 -26.27 -41.23
N TYR A 445 -31.81 -25.53 -40.26
CA TYR A 445 -31.21 -24.22 -40.49
C TYR A 445 -29.73 -24.30 -40.89
N VAL A 446 -29.03 -25.35 -40.44
CA VAL A 446 -27.60 -25.56 -40.69
C VAL A 446 -27.34 -27.06 -40.86
N SER A 447 -26.50 -27.47 -41.82
CA SER A 447 -26.04 -28.86 -41.93
C SER A 447 -25.04 -29.20 -40.81
N ALA A 448 -24.77 -30.49 -40.57
CA ALA A 448 -23.80 -30.88 -39.55
C ALA A 448 -22.38 -30.41 -39.94
N GLU A 449 -22.07 -30.45 -41.23
CA GLU A 449 -20.80 -30.01 -41.83
C GLU A 449 -20.63 -28.50 -41.71
N ASP A 450 -21.65 -27.72 -42.09
CA ASP A 450 -21.62 -26.26 -41.97
C ASP A 450 -21.47 -25.83 -40.50
N TYR A 451 -22.12 -26.54 -39.57
CA TYR A 451 -21.99 -26.26 -38.14
C TYR A 451 -20.54 -26.44 -37.67
N ASP A 452 -19.91 -27.57 -38.01
CA ASP A 452 -18.51 -27.84 -37.65
C ASP A 452 -17.54 -26.87 -38.33
N GLU A 453 -17.87 -26.37 -39.51
CA GLU A 453 -17.07 -25.37 -40.20
C GLU A 453 -17.18 -23.99 -39.55
N TRP A 454 -18.41 -23.57 -39.21
CA TRP A 454 -18.70 -22.20 -38.77
C TRP A 454 -18.53 -22.00 -37.26
N VAL A 455 -18.83 -22.99 -36.43
CA VAL A 455 -18.81 -22.89 -34.97
C VAL A 455 -17.51 -23.47 -34.42
N LYS A 456 -16.45 -22.66 -34.51
CA LYS A 456 -15.11 -22.99 -34.01
C LYS A 456 -14.73 -22.03 -32.89
N PRO A 457 -14.79 -22.43 -31.61
CA PRO A 457 -14.51 -21.53 -30.48
C PRO A 457 -13.18 -20.80 -30.59
N GLU A 458 -12.14 -21.43 -31.11
CA GLU A 458 -10.81 -20.85 -31.36
C GLU A 458 -10.81 -19.72 -32.39
N ASN A 459 -11.84 -19.62 -33.23
CA ASN A 459 -12.04 -18.51 -34.17
C ASN A 459 -13.00 -17.44 -33.61
N MET A 460 -13.58 -17.64 -32.42
CA MET A 460 -14.52 -16.70 -31.78
C MET A 460 -13.87 -15.78 -30.74
N VAL A 461 -12.55 -15.88 -30.54
CA VAL A 461 -11.79 -15.13 -29.53
C VAL A 461 -11.06 -13.90 -30.10
N GLY A 462 -11.44 -13.41 -31.28
CA GLY A 462 -10.79 -12.29 -31.96
C GLY A 462 -11.64 -11.66 -33.06
N SER A 463 -11.03 -10.84 -33.92
CA SER A 463 -11.73 -10.23 -35.06
C SER A 463 -12.14 -11.26 -36.11
N LEU A 464 -13.19 -10.96 -36.87
CA LEU A 464 -13.60 -11.75 -38.04
C LEU A 464 -12.39 -11.95 -38.97
N LYS A 465 -12.02 -13.20 -39.23
CA LYS A 465 -11.08 -13.53 -40.31
C LYS A 465 -11.86 -13.42 -41.63
N ASN A 466 -11.41 -12.51 -42.49
CA ASN A 466 -11.99 -12.30 -43.83
C ASN A 466 -11.81 -13.52 -44.72
#